data_AF-A0A960EVM1-F1
#
_entry.id   AF-A0A960EVM1-F1
#
_cell.length_a   1.000
_cell.length_b   1.000
_cell.length_c   1.000
_cell.angle_alpha   90.00
_cell.angle_beta   90.00
_cell.angle_gamma   90.00
#
_symmetry.space_group_name_H-M   'P 1'
#
loop_
_entity.id
_entity.type
_entity.pdbx_description
1 polymer ?
#
loop_
_entity_poly.entity_id
_entity_poly.type
_entity_poly.pdbx_seq_one_letter_code
_entity_poly.pdbx_strand_id
1 'polypeptide(L)' 'WETRPCLITETPTRRPYVEEVAPGLVLAAGGNGYAAKSGPAIGALAATLLREGRWTDEVLAADRFRVVTR' A
#
# COMPACT_ATOMS: atom_id res chain seq x y z
N TRP A 1 28.13 -13.94 13.20
CA TRP A 1 27.12 -13.19 12.43
C TRP A 1 25.81 -13.91 12.66
N GLU A 2 24.79 -13.20 13.14
CA GLU A 2 23.49 -13.78 13.47
C GLU A 2 22.42 -13.05 12.66
N THR A 3 21.60 -13.81 11.93
CA THR A 3 20.47 -13.27 11.16
C THR A 3 19.17 -13.47 11.92
N ARG A 4 18.22 -12.55 11.77
CA ARG A 4 16.86 -12.68 12.30
C ARG A 4 15.87 -12.97 11.16
N PRO A 5 14.90 -13.88 11.34
CA PRO A 5 13.87 -14.11 10.34
C PRO A 5 13.02 -12.84 10.15
N CYS A 6 12.59 -12.60 8.91
CA CYS A 6 11.71 -11.50 8.52
C CYS A 6 10.54 -12.06 7.70
N LEU A 7 9.38 -11.39 7.76
CA LEU A 7 8.19 -11.79 7.04
C LEU A 7 7.88 -10.78 5.92
N ILE A 8 7.54 -11.32 4.75
CA ILE A 8 7.01 -10.54 3.64
C ILE A 8 5.49 -10.78 3.58
N THR A 9 4.73 -9.69 3.51
CA THR A 9 3.31 -9.74 3.22
C THR A 9 3.10 -9.60 1.72
N GLU A 10 2.66 -10.67 1.08
CA GLU A 10 2.40 -10.70 -0.36
C GLU A 10 0.94 -10.41 -0.69
N THR A 11 0.71 -9.82 -1.86
CA THR A 11 -0.63 -9.63 -2.44
C THR A 11 -0.71 -10.36 -3.78
N PRO A 12 -1.89 -10.87 -4.19
CA PRO A 12 -2.09 -11.42 -5.54
C PRO A 12 -1.67 -10.49 -6.69
N THR A 13 -1.77 -9.17 -6.49
CA THR A 13 -1.42 -8.17 -7.51
C THR A 13 0.08 -7.88 -7.60
N ARG A 14 0.89 -8.42 -6.66
CA ARG A 14 2.33 -8.12 -6.47
C ARG A 14 2.61 -6.62 -6.29
N ARG A 15 1.61 -5.88 -5.80
CA ARG A 15 1.67 -4.44 -5.51
C ARG A 15 1.08 -4.20 -4.13
N PRO A 16 1.53 -3.18 -3.38
CA PRO A 16 0.90 -2.85 -2.11
C PRO A 16 -0.56 -2.48 -2.34
N TYR A 17 -1.40 -2.81 -1.38
CA TYR A 17 -2.74 -2.27 -1.32
C TYR A 17 -2.70 -0.89 -0.66
N VAL A 18 -3.32 0.08 -1.32
CA VAL A 18 -3.54 1.45 -0.83
C VAL A 18 -4.97 1.83 -1.16
N GLU A 19 -5.89 1.64 -0.21
CA GLU A 19 -7.32 1.80 -0.43
C GLU A 19 -8.05 2.26 0.83
N GLU A 20 -9.04 3.13 0.67
CA GLU A 20 -10.02 3.41 1.72
C GLU A 20 -11.04 2.25 1.79
N VAL A 21 -11.00 1.50 2.89
CA VAL A 21 -11.83 0.30 3.08
C VAL A 21 -13.08 0.57 3.91
N ALA A 22 -13.12 1.72 4.58
CA ALA A 22 -14.28 2.29 5.26
C ALA A 22 -14.07 3.81 5.40
N PRO A 23 -15.13 4.61 5.63
CA PRO A 23 -14.99 6.06 5.78
C PRO A 23 -13.93 6.45 6.82
N GLY A 24 -12.88 7.14 6.38
CA GLY A 24 -11.77 7.57 7.24
C GLY A 24 -10.78 6.46 7.63
N LEU A 25 -10.85 5.29 7.00
CA LEU A 25 -9.95 4.16 7.22
C LEU A 25 -9.26 3.74 5.92
N VAL A 26 -7.98 4.11 5.80
CA VAL A 26 -7.12 3.72 4.67
C VAL A 26 -6.21 2.57 5.05
N LEU A 27 -6.24 1.50 4.26
CA LEU A 27 -5.31 0.37 4.31
C LEU A 27 -4.07 0.68 3.48
N ALA A 28 -2.89 0.44 4.06
CA ALA A 28 -1.60 0.46 3.35
C ALA A 28 -0.80 -0.80 3.72
N ALA A 29 -0.93 -1.88 2.94
CA ALA A 29 -0.44 -3.21 3.33
C ALA A 29 0.08 -4.02 2.14
N GLY A 30 0.70 -5.17 2.43
CA GLY A 30 1.16 -6.09 1.39
C GLY A 30 2.40 -5.59 0.65
N GLY A 31 3.48 -5.36 1.37
CA GLY A 31 4.68 -4.71 0.84
C GLY A 31 5.45 -5.50 -0.22
N ASN A 32 5.12 -6.78 -0.43
CA ASN A 32 5.70 -7.66 -1.44
C ASN A 32 7.24 -7.68 -1.44
N GLY A 33 7.88 -7.48 -0.29
CA GLY A 33 9.34 -7.47 -0.13
C GLY A 33 10.04 -6.17 -0.53
N TYR A 34 9.29 -5.16 -0.97
CA TYR A 34 9.84 -3.88 -1.45
C TYR A 34 9.49 -2.69 -0.55
N ALA A 35 8.61 -2.86 0.45
CA ALA A 35 8.13 -1.78 1.30
C ALA A 35 9.22 -1.05 2.10
N ALA A 36 10.33 -1.71 2.44
CA ALA A 36 11.41 -1.05 3.18
C ALA A 36 11.99 0.17 2.43
N LYS A 37 12.17 0.05 1.10
CA LYS A 37 12.63 1.17 0.26
C LYS A 37 11.50 2.12 -0.15
N SER A 38 10.30 1.60 -0.36
CA SER A 38 9.17 2.36 -0.89
C SER A 38 8.23 2.91 0.18
N GLY A 39 8.55 2.70 1.46
CA GLY A 39 7.73 3.11 2.61
C GLY A 39 7.29 4.58 2.57
N PRO A 40 8.19 5.54 2.32
CA PRO A 40 7.80 6.94 2.20
C PRO A 40 6.76 7.21 1.11
N ALA A 41 6.93 6.61 -0.08
CA ALA A 41 5.99 6.78 -1.18
C ALA A 41 4.63 6.12 -0.89
N ILE A 42 4.62 4.91 -0.33
CA ILE A 42 3.40 4.22 0.09
C ILE A 42 2.66 5.04 1.16
N GLY A 43 3.38 5.57 2.14
CA GLY A 43 2.82 6.41 3.20
C GLY A 43 2.24 7.72 2.67
N ALA A 44 2.92 8.37 1.73
CA ALA A 44 2.43 9.59 1.10
C ALA A 44 1.11 9.37 0.33
N LEU A 45 1.01 8.27 -0.43
CA LEU A 45 -0.22 7.88 -1.12
C LEU A 45 -1.36 7.63 -0.12
N ALA A 46 -1.11 6.85 0.93
CA ALA A 46 -2.11 6.52 1.94
C ALA A 46 -2.58 7.76 2.73
N ALA A 47 -1.65 8.62 3.16
CA ALA A 47 -1.97 9.84 3.89
C ALA A 47 -2.75 10.84 3.03
N THR A 48 -2.39 10.96 1.75
CA THR A 48 -3.10 11.82 0.81
C THR A 48 -4.50 11.30 0.55
N LEU A 49 -4.66 9.99 0.32
CA LEU A 49 -5.96 9.37 0.15
C LEU A 49 -6.86 9.60 1.38
N LEU A 50 -6.32 9.44 2.60
CA LEU A 50 -7.06 9.68 3.83
C LEU A 50 -7.49 11.15 3.99
N ARG A 51 -6.60 12.09 3.65
CA ARG A 51 -6.84 13.53 3.80
C ARG A 51 -7.83 14.06 2.77
N GLU A 52 -7.73 13.59 1.54
CA GLU A 52 -8.52 14.09 0.40
C GLU A 52 -9.81 13.29 0.15
N GLY A 53 -9.92 12.07 0.70
CA GLY A 53 -11.04 11.15 0.45
C GLY A 53 -11.09 10.64 -1.00
N ARG A 54 -10.02 10.84 -1.77
CA ARG A 54 -9.92 10.42 -3.17
C ARG A 54 -8.47 10.24 -3.58
N TRP A 55 -8.26 9.44 -4.62
CA TRP A 55 -6.94 9.30 -5.25
C TRP A 55 -6.60 10.56 -6.05
N THR A 56 -5.37 11.06 -5.90
CA THR A 56 -4.92 12.31 -6.54
C THR A 56 -3.59 12.18 -7.28
N ASP A 57 -2.94 11.02 -7.26
CA ASP A 57 -1.68 10.82 -7.98
C ASP A 57 -1.95 10.70 -9.49
N GLU A 58 -1.28 11.55 -10.29
CA GLU A 58 -1.51 11.65 -11.73
C GLU A 58 -0.68 10.62 -12.54
N VAL A 59 0.34 10.03 -11.92
CA VAL A 59 1.24 9.07 -12.58
C VAL A 59 0.83 7.63 -12.25
N LEU A 60 0.43 7.38 -11.02
CA LEU A 60 0.06 6.07 -10.52
C LEU A 60 -1.47 5.90 -10.54
N ALA A 61 -1.95 4.93 -11.31
CA ALA A 61 -3.37 4.65 -11.40
C ALA A 61 -3.88 3.89 -10.15
N ALA A 62 -4.96 4.38 -9.53
CA ALA A 62 -5.49 3.86 -8.26
C ALA A 62 -5.91 2.39 -8.31
N ASP A 63 -6.46 1.94 -9.44
CA ASP A 63 -6.92 0.57 -9.67
C ASP A 63 -5.80 -0.46 -9.46
N ARG A 64 -4.55 -0.08 -9.68
CA ARG A 64 -3.38 -0.96 -9.50
C ARG A 64 -3.07 -1.28 -8.04
N PHE A 65 -3.66 -0.54 -7.10
CA PHE A 65 -3.42 -0.62 -5.65
C PHE A 65 -4.69 -0.98 -4.87
N ARG A 66 -5.81 -1.28 -5.55
CA ARG A 66 -7.04 -1.75 -4.91
C ARG A 66 -6.87 -3.14 -4.31
N VAL A 67 -7.57 -3.40 -3.21
CA VAL A 67 -7.71 -4.71 -2.59
C VAL A 67 -8.43 -5.63 -3.57
N VAL A 68 -7.88 -6.83 -3.74
CA VAL A 68 -8.51 -7.91 -4.50
C VAL A 68 -8.66 -9.09 -3.57
N THR A 69 -9.89 -9.39 -3.19
CA THR A 69 -10.22 -10.63 -2.50
C THR A 69 -10.36 -11.74 -3.52
N ARG A 70 -9.73 -12.89 -3.26
CA ARG A 70 -9.94 -14.12 -4.04
C ARG A 70 -11.35 -14.66 -3.84
#